data_AF-A0A934RDS6-F1
#
_entry.id   AF-A0A934RDS6-F1
#
_cell.length_a   1.000
_cell.length_b   1.000
_cell.length_c   1.000
_cell.angle_alpha   90.00
_cell.angle_beta   90.00
_cell.angle_gamma   90.00
#
_symmetry.space_group_name_H-M   'P 1'
#
loop_
_entity.id
_entity.type
_entity.pdbx_description
1 polymer ?
#
loop_
_entity_poly.entity_id
_entity_poly.type
_entity_poly.pdbx_seq_one_letter_code
_entity_poly.pdbx_strand_id
1 'polypeptide(L)'
;MAEDLWYWKYKLVTRQPLNSKSNKREVEGVLLRVDDGFACMQPWPELGDPSLQRCLDDLKGPRRWPIVRRALRCAKEDADARFIGDPLLEEIDLPMSHATLPWLDDRIVESALSKGFRCFKMKAGRDLKMELEFLLKTAEAHPNIRWRLDFNEVLEPDQATKFLLEIPENIRQRMDFVEDPCPYSASRWKELGRTVKVPLAVDREAAPLCDSAQVMVVKPAVDEPWLLAEAAAKQGQQVIVTSYMDHPLGQCFAAWEAAKLNVQFPGLVGLCGLQTHQLFAPTDFAERLGRWSPEFKPAGGTGLGFDDLLEKLPWKRLD
;
A
#
# COMPACT_ATOMS: atom_id res chain seq x y z
N MET A 1 -3.68 -9.93 -32.52
CA MET A 1 -2.23 -10.25 -32.46
C MET A 1 -1.95 -10.62 -31.02
N ALA A 2 -1.16 -11.67 -30.75
CA ALA A 2 -0.77 -11.96 -29.37
C ALA A 2 0.06 -10.76 -28.87
N GLU A 3 -0.29 -10.21 -27.70
CA GLU A 3 0.47 -9.13 -27.07
C GLU A 3 1.92 -9.59 -26.86
N ASP A 4 2.90 -8.73 -27.20
CA ASP A 4 4.32 -9.05 -27.00
C ASP A 4 4.66 -8.89 -25.50
N LEU A 5 4.50 -9.98 -24.77
CA LEU A 5 4.57 -10.00 -23.32
C LEU A 5 5.88 -10.62 -22.85
N TRP A 6 6.64 -9.85 -22.09
CA TRP A 6 7.89 -10.26 -21.48
C TRP A 6 7.83 -10.09 -19.98
N TYR A 7 8.65 -10.87 -19.27
CA TYR A 7 8.79 -10.74 -17.84
C TYR A 7 10.24 -10.88 -17.38
N TRP A 8 10.55 -10.28 -16.26
CA TRP A 8 11.78 -10.48 -15.52
C TRP A 8 11.46 -10.80 -14.06
N LYS A 9 11.93 -11.96 -13.58
CA LYS A 9 11.73 -12.38 -12.19
C LYS A 9 12.71 -11.65 -11.29
N TYR A 10 12.20 -11.13 -10.18
CA TYR A 10 13.01 -10.55 -9.12
C TYR A 10 12.65 -11.17 -7.77
N LYS A 11 13.50 -10.88 -6.80
CA LYS A 11 13.30 -11.24 -5.40
C LYS A 11 13.64 -10.05 -4.53
N LEU A 12 12.73 -9.70 -3.61
CA LEU A 12 12.98 -8.72 -2.56
C LEU A 12 13.24 -9.44 -1.25
N VAL A 13 14.34 -9.08 -0.59
CA VAL A 13 14.70 -9.64 0.71
C VAL A 13 14.19 -8.69 1.80
N THR A 14 13.32 -9.17 2.69
CA THR A 14 12.75 -8.37 3.76
C THR A 14 13.75 -8.21 4.90
N ARG A 15 13.82 -7.01 5.48
CA ARG A 15 14.67 -6.77 6.66
C ARG A 15 14.11 -7.46 7.91
N GLN A 16 12.79 -7.62 7.99
CA GLN A 16 12.00 -8.29 9.04
C GLN A 16 10.71 -8.89 8.46
N PRO A 17 10.01 -9.80 9.17
CA PRO A 17 8.64 -10.18 8.82
C PRO A 17 7.75 -8.95 8.61
N LEU A 18 6.98 -8.91 7.52
CA LEU A 18 6.26 -7.71 7.09
C LEU A 18 4.78 -7.65 7.51
N ASN A 19 4.23 -8.74 8.06
CA ASN A 19 2.86 -8.78 8.56
C ASN A 19 2.69 -9.84 9.66
N SER A 20 1.53 -9.82 10.32
CA SER A 20 1.16 -10.78 11.38
C SER A 20 0.91 -12.20 10.86
N LYS A 21 0.68 -12.37 9.56
CA LYS A 21 0.31 -13.65 8.91
C LYS A 21 1.50 -14.45 8.36
N SER A 22 2.70 -13.88 8.27
CA SER A 22 3.87 -14.50 7.60
C SER A 22 5.21 -14.08 8.21
N ASN A 23 6.14 -15.03 8.34
CA ASN A 23 7.54 -14.79 8.73
C ASN A 23 8.52 -14.85 7.53
N LYS A 24 8.02 -14.79 6.30
CA LYS A 24 8.86 -14.87 5.09
C LYS A 24 9.91 -13.76 5.06
N ARG A 25 11.10 -14.14 4.56
CA ARG A 25 12.25 -13.25 4.36
C ARG A 25 12.49 -12.88 2.91
N GLU A 26 11.79 -13.54 2.00
CA GLU A 26 11.94 -13.33 0.56
C GLU A 26 10.56 -13.27 -0.06
N VAL A 27 10.35 -12.28 -0.92
CA VAL A 27 9.14 -12.09 -1.70
C VAL A 27 9.52 -12.09 -3.16
N GLU A 28 8.85 -12.92 -3.94
CA GLU A 28 9.10 -13.06 -5.37
C GLU A 28 8.02 -12.33 -6.16
N GLY A 29 8.44 -11.67 -7.23
CA GLY A 29 7.54 -11.01 -8.17
C GLY A 29 8.14 -11.02 -9.56
N VAL A 30 7.42 -10.43 -10.49
CA VAL A 30 7.93 -10.15 -11.83
C VAL A 30 7.72 -8.69 -12.18
N LEU A 31 8.70 -8.14 -12.88
CA LEU A 31 8.43 -7.00 -13.75
C LEU A 31 7.87 -7.55 -15.05
N LEU A 32 6.85 -6.89 -15.58
CA LEU A 32 6.27 -7.16 -16.88
C LEU A 32 6.69 -6.07 -17.85
N ARG A 33 6.89 -6.46 -19.09
CA ARG A 33 6.94 -5.55 -20.24
C ARG A 33 5.86 -5.99 -21.22
N VAL A 34 4.95 -5.08 -21.54
CA VAL A 34 3.88 -5.27 -22.52
C VAL A 34 4.04 -4.16 -23.54
N ASP A 35 4.43 -4.52 -24.76
CA ASP A 35 4.89 -3.57 -25.77
C ASP A 35 6.05 -2.71 -25.20
N ASP A 36 5.86 -1.39 -25.10
CA ASP A 36 6.83 -0.45 -24.54
C ASP A 36 6.56 -0.06 -23.08
N GLY A 37 5.50 -0.59 -22.46
CA GLY A 37 5.14 -0.28 -21.09
C GLY A 37 5.55 -1.35 -20.08
N PHE A 38 5.74 -0.92 -18.83
CA PHE A 38 6.26 -1.74 -17.75
C PHE A 38 5.35 -1.73 -16.52
N ALA A 39 5.32 -2.86 -15.81
CA ALA A 39 4.55 -2.99 -14.58
C ALA A 39 5.24 -3.90 -13.56
N CYS A 40 4.85 -3.76 -12.30
CA CYS A 40 5.16 -4.70 -11.24
C CYS A 40 3.99 -5.66 -11.03
N MET A 41 4.26 -6.95 -10.86
CA MET A 41 3.30 -7.94 -10.39
C MET A 41 3.92 -8.78 -9.27
N GLN A 42 3.51 -8.50 -8.03
CA GLN A 42 4.01 -9.17 -6.82
C GLN A 42 2.85 -9.67 -5.95
N PRO A 43 2.44 -10.94 -6.10
CA PRO A 43 1.40 -11.48 -5.26
C PRO A 43 1.88 -11.74 -3.83
N TRP A 44 0.95 -11.63 -2.89
CA TRP A 44 1.09 -11.99 -1.49
C TRP A 44 0.13 -13.15 -1.14
N PRO A 45 0.51 -14.42 -1.38
CA PRO A 45 -0.37 -15.56 -1.08
C PRO A 45 -0.82 -15.64 0.39
N GLU A 46 0.03 -15.22 1.32
CA GLU A 46 -0.30 -15.07 2.75
C GLU A 46 -1.43 -14.06 3.04
N LEU A 47 -1.71 -13.16 2.10
CA LEU A 47 -2.80 -12.19 2.19
C LEU A 47 -4.01 -12.59 1.34
N GLY A 48 -3.96 -13.72 0.64
CA GLY A 48 -5.08 -14.27 -0.16
C GLY A 48 -4.84 -14.28 -1.66
N ASP A 49 -3.71 -13.76 -2.15
CA ASP A 49 -3.43 -13.74 -3.59
C ASP A 49 -3.14 -15.14 -4.17
N PRO A 50 -3.34 -15.35 -5.48
CA PRO A 50 -2.75 -16.49 -6.18
C PRO A 50 -1.22 -16.52 -6.06
N SER A 51 -0.61 -17.71 -6.21
CA SER A 51 0.85 -17.81 -6.30
C SER A 51 1.39 -17.12 -7.55
N LEU A 52 2.66 -16.69 -7.53
CA LEU A 52 3.31 -16.06 -8.69
C LEU A 52 3.20 -16.91 -9.96
N GLN A 53 3.36 -18.23 -9.84
CA GLN A 53 3.19 -19.13 -10.99
C GLN A 53 1.76 -19.10 -11.54
N ARG A 54 0.74 -19.10 -10.66
CA ARG A 54 -0.66 -18.98 -11.11
C ARG A 54 -0.94 -17.63 -11.76
N CYS A 55 -0.31 -16.54 -11.31
CA CYS A 55 -0.40 -15.25 -11.98
C CYS A 55 0.22 -15.29 -13.39
N LEU A 56 1.40 -15.91 -13.53
CA LEU A 56 2.06 -16.09 -14.81
C LEU A 56 1.25 -16.96 -15.78
N ASP A 57 0.60 -18.00 -15.27
CA ASP A 57 -0.29 -18.85 -16.08
C ASP A 57 -1.56 -18.08 -16.51
N ASP A 58 -2.13 -17.26 -15.62
CA ASP A 58 -3.32 -16.46 -15.90
C ASP A 58 -3.05 -15.28 -16.86
N LEU A 59 -1.84 -14.72 -16.86
CA LEU A 59 -1.38 -13.72 -17.85
C LEU A 59 -1.49 -14.23 -19.30
N LYS A 60 -1.20 -15.52 -19.52
CA LYS A 60 -1.31 -16.17 -20.84
C LYS A 60 -2.75 -16.50 -21.23
N GLY A 61 -3.68 -16.40 -20.27
CA GLY A 61 -5.01 -16.93 -20.39
C GLY A 61 -6.08 -15.86 -20.11
N PRO A 62 -7.10 -16.18 -19.31
CA PRO A 62 -8.29 -15.36 -19.16
C PRO A 62 -8.12 -14.11 -18.29
N ARG A 63 -6.97 -13.89 -17.64
CA ARG A 63 -6.67 -12.71 -16.82
C ARG A 63 -7.73 -12.52 -15.70
N ARG A 64 -8.05 -13.63 -15.01
CA ARG A 64 -9.08 -13.72 -13.96
C ARG A 64 -8.66 -13.07 -12.65
N TRP A 65 -7.37 -12.97 -12.36
CA TRP A 65 -6.92 -12.41 -11.09
C TRP A 65 -6.82 -10.89 -11.16
N PRO A 66 -7.34 -10.15 -10.14
CA PRO A 66 -7.23 -8.70 -10.10
C PRO A 66 -5.79 -8.20 -10.26
N ILE A 67 -4.84 -8.83 -9.56
CA ILE A 67 -3.41 -8.47 -9.65
C ILE A 67 -2.85 -8.56 -11.07
N VAL A 68 -3.31 -9.52 -11.86
CA VAL A 68 -2.93 -9.68 -13.27
C VAL A 68 -3.51 -8.55 -14.12
N ARG A 69 -4.81 -8.26 -13.96
CA ARG A 69 -5.47 -7.17 -14.71
C ARG A 69 -4.88 -5.80 -14.37
N ARG A 70 -4.60 -5.56 -13.10
CA ARG A 70 -4.01 -4.31 -12.61
C ARG A 70 -2.57 -4.14 -13.09
N ALA A 71 -1.77 -5.19 -13.13
CA ALA A 71 -0.44 -5.13 -13.73
C ALA A 71 -0.49 -4.83 -15.24
N LEU A 72 -1.42 -5.41 -15.99
CA LEU A 72 -1.61 -5.06 -17.41
C LEU A 72 -2.11 -3.63 -17.60
N ARG A 73 -2.99 -3.14 -16.70
CA ARG A 73 -3.42 -1.73 -16.72
C ARG A 73 -2.25 -0.79 -16.44
N CYS A 74 -1.43 -1.10 -15.45
CA CYS A 74 -0.19 -0.39 -15.15
C CYS A 74 0.71 -0.30 -16.38
N ALA A 75 1.00 -1.43 -17.02
CA ALA A 75 1.84 -1.48 -18.21
C ALA A 75 1.25 -0.67 -19.37
N LYS A 76 -0.07 -0.69 -19.54
CA LYS A 76 -0.73 0.13 -20.57
C LYS A 76 -0.56 1.63 -20.31
N GLU A 77 -0.84 2.10 -19.10
CA GLU A 77 -0.73 3.53 -18.78
C GLU A 77 0.73 4.01 -18.88
N ASP A 78 1.68 3.15 -18.49
CA ASP A 78 3.10 3.41 -18.66
C ASP A 78 3.53 3.44 -20.14
N ALA A 79 3.03 2.52 -20.98
CA ALA A 79 3.28 2.51 -22.43
C ALA A 79 2.76 3.78 -23.10
N ASP A 80 1.52 4.17 -22.80
CA ASP A 80 0.88 5.36 -23.38
C ASP A 80 1.70 6.63 -23.04
N ALA A 81 2.19 6.74 -21.80
CA ALA A 81 3.04 7.85 -21.37
C ALA A 81 4.43 7.84 -22.04
N ARG A 82 5.08 6.69 -22.11
CA ARG A 82 6.38 6.54 -22.78
C ARG A 82 6.33 6.89 -24.26
N PHE A 83 5.24 6.51 -24.94
CA PHE A 83 5.04 6.81 -26.35
C PHE A 83 5.07 8.32 -26.64
N ILE A 84 4.55 9.14 -25.72
CA ILE A 84 4.56 10.61 -25.85
C ILE A 84 5.72 11.29 -25.09
N GLY A 85 6.58 10.52 -24.42
CA GLY A 85 7.69 11.03 -23.63
C GLY A 85 7.29 11.71 -22.31
N ASP A 86 6.12 11.38 -21.77
CA ASP A 86 5.57 11.98 -20.55
C ASP A 86 6.16 11.34 -19.27
N PRO A 87 6.81 12.13 -18.38
CA PRO A 87 7.23 11.68 -17.07
C PRO A 87 6.08 11.77 -16.05
N LEU A 88 5.25 10.72 -15.98
CA LEU A 88 3.98 10.70 -15.22
C LEU A 88 4.04 11.21 -13.77
N LEU A 89 5.21 11.13 -13.13
CA LEU A 89 5.41 11.48 -11.72
C LEU A 89 6.06 12.85 -11.50
N GLU A 90 6.62 13.48 -12.54
CA GLU A 90 7.33 14.77 -12.40
C GLU A 90 6.39 15.97 -12.55
N GLU A 91 5.31 15.81 -13.31
CA GLU A 91 4.37 16.91 -13.62
C GLU A 91 3.06 16.86 -12.84
N ILE A 92 2.98 16.05 -11.78
CA ILE A 92 1.77 15.90 -10.95
C ILE A 92 2.09 16.00 -9.46
N ASP A 93 1.20 16.66 -8.70
CA ASP A 93 1.33 16.77 -7.25
C ASP A 93 1.13 15.41 -6.57
N LEU A 94 2.23 14.80 -6.13
CA LEU A 94 2.22 13.50 -5.45
C LEU A 94 1.79 13.64 -3.98
N PRO A 95 0.80 12.85 -3.51
CA PRO A 95 0.41 12.86 -2.10
C PRO A 95 1.55 12.44 -1.16
N MET A 96 1.61 13.09 0.01
CA MET A 96 2.53 12.68 1.08
C MET A 96 2.20 11.28 1.61
N SER A 97 3.22 10.63 2.20
CA SER A 97 3.11 9.30 2.81
C SER A 97 3.25 9.32 4.34
N HIS A 98 2.53 8.40 4.99
CA HIS A 98 2.82 8.00 6.37
C HIS A 98 4.07 7.12 6.44
N ALA A 99 4.62 6.97 7.65
CA ALA A 99 5.70 6.02 7.91
C ALA A 99 5.14 4.65 8.30
N THR A 100 5.34 3.64 7.46
CA THR A 100 5.15 2.24 7.87
C THR A 100 6.26 1.84 8.81
N LEU A 101 5.94 1.57 10.07
CA LEU A 101 6.89 1.07 11.05
C LEU A 101 7.07 -0.43 10.83
N PRO A 102 8.26 -0.89 10.42
CA PRO A 102 8.47 -2.29 10.10
C PRO A 102 8.57 -3.18 11.35
N TRP A 103 8.89 -2.60 12.51
CA TRP A 103 8.88 -3.26 13.82
C TRP A 103 8.83 -2.23 14.95
N LEU A 104 8.52 -2.69 16.16
CA LEU A 104 8.37 -1.86 17.36
C LEU A 104 9.75 -1.54 17.96
N ASP A 105 10.35 -0.43 17.56
CA ASP A 105 11.68 0.00 18.00
C ASP A 105 11.79 1.53 17.99
N ASP A 106 12.16 2.10 19.14
CA ASP A 106 12.31 3.54 19.33
C ASP A 106 13.28 4.15 18.30
N ARG A 107 14.31 3.42 17.86
CA ARG A 107 15.27 3.92 16.86
C ARG A 107 14.63 4.14 15.50
N ILE A 108 13.62 3.35 15.15
CA ILE A 108 12.83 3.57 13.92
C ILE A 108 11.97 4.80 14.09
N VAL A 109 11.31 4.96 15.24
CA VAL A 109 10.49 6.13 15.55
C VAL A 109 11.32 7.41 15.39
N GLU A 110 12.49 7.48 16.01
CA GLU A 110 13.40 8.62 15.90
C GLU A 110 13.88 8.84 14.46
N SER A 111 14.17 7.75 13.73
CA SER A 111 14.52 7.82 12.31
C SER A 111 13.37 8.41 11.48
N ALA A 112 12.13 7.97 11.70
CA ALA A 112 10.97 8.46 10.98
C ALA A 112 10.68 9.94 11.33
N LEU A 113 10.79 10.31 12.60
CA LEU A 113 10.61 11.69 13.06
C LEU A 113 11.63 12.65 12.43
N SER A 114 12.90 12.28 12.45
CA SER A 114 14.00 13.06 11.85
C SER A 114 13.89 13.18 10.33
N LYS A 115 13.20 12.24 9.67
CA LYS A 115 12.84 12.30 8.23
C LYS A 115 11.58 13.11 7.96
N GLY A 116 10.92 13.63 8.99
CA GLY A 116 9.74 14.51 8.85
C GLY A 116 8.39 13.81 8.93
N PHE A 117 8.33 12.49 9.16
CA PHE A 117 7.05 11.80 9.30
C PHE A 117 6.33 12.24 10.58
N ARG A 118 5.00 12.38 10.47
CA ARG A 118 4.09 12.74 11.58
C ARG A 118 2.87 11.83 11.71
N CYS A 119 2.78 10.81 10.86
CA CYS A 119 1.76 9.77 10.96
C CYS A 119 2.44 8.42 10.76
N PHE A 120 2.21 7.50 11.70
CA PHE A 120 2.85 6.18 11.74
C PHE A 120 1.80 5.08 11.57
N LYS A 121 2.08 4.13 10.68
CA LYS A 121 1.33 2.89 10.55
C LYS A 121 2.06 1.77 11.27
N MET A 122 1.38 1.19 12.25
CA MET A 122 1.86 0.06 13.03
C MET A 122 1.00 -1.17 12.72
N LYS A 123 1.65 -2.29 12.40
CA LYS A 123 0.98 -3.59 12.33
C LYS A 123 0.70 -4.09 13.75
N ALA A 124 -0.51 -4.58 14.00
CA ALA A 124 -0.95 -5.07 15.30
C ALA A 124 -1.63 -6.45 15.19
N GLY A 125 -1.87 -7.07 16.33
CA GLY A 125 -2.55 -8.35 16.48
C GLY A 125 -1.65 -9.58 16.62
N ARG A 126 -0.31 -9.41 16.68
CA ARG A 126 0.61 -10.53 16.94
C ARG A 126 0.90 -10.67 18.43
N ASP A 127 1.18 -9.56 19.11
CA ASP A 127 1.38 -9.48 20.55
C ASP A 127 0.74 -8.20 21.06
N LEU A 128 -0.56 -8.27 21.34
CA LEU A 128 -1.37 -7.11 21.73
C LEU A 128 -0.80 -6.37 22.94
N LYS A 129 -0.23 -7.11 23.91
CA LYS A 129 0.32 -6.48 25.12
C LYS A 129 1.55 -5.65 24.78
N MET A 130 2.51 -6.24 24.05
CA MET A 130 3.72 -5.52 23.63
C MET A 130 3.38 -4.33 22.71
N GLU A 131 2.44 -4.53 21.79
CA GLU A 131 1.99 -3.50 20.84
C GLU A 131 1.32 -2.33 21.55
N LEU A 132 0.47 -2.60 22.56
CA LEU A 132 -0.14 -1.57 23.39
C LEU A 132 0.92 -0.81 24.20
N GLU A 133 1.80 -1.52 24.90
CA GLU A 133 2.88 -0.90 25.69
C GLU A 133 3.75 0.03 24.82
N PHE A 134 4.11 -0.41 23.61
CA PHE A 134 4.86 0.40 22.66
C PHE A 134 4.08 1.62 22.18
N LEU A 135 2.80 1.44 21.81
CA LEU A 135 1.92 2.52 21.37
C LEU A 135 1.79 3.60 22.45
N LEU A 136 1.49 3.22 23.69
CA LEU A 136 1.28 4.15 24.81
C LEU A 136 2.56 4.95 25.08
N LYS A 137 3.68 4.24 25.26
CA LYS A 137 4.99 4.87 25.49
C LYS A 137 5.35 5.88 24.39
N THR A 138 5.17 5.49 23.13
CA THR A 138 5.55 6.34 21.99
C THR A 138 4.59 7.52 21.82
N ALA A 139 3.28 7.30 22.01
CA ALA A 139 2.27 8.33 21.87
C ALA A 139 2.33 9.37 23.00
N GLU A 140 2.85 9.01 24.18
CA GLU A 140 3.16 9.93 25.27
C GLU A 140 4.43 10.73 24.98
N ALA A 141 5.51 10.06 24.56
CA ALA A 141 6.78 10.73 24.23
C ALA A 141 6.66 11.71 23.07
N HIS A 142 5.76 11.42 22.11
CA HIS A 142 5.59 12.21 20.89
C HIS A 142 4.11 12.57 20.66
N PRO A 143 3.60 13.61 21.35
CA PRO A 143 2.18 13.94 21.33
C PRO A 143 1.63 14.35 19.95
N ASN A 144 2.50 14.79 19.04
CA ASN A 144 2.13 15.30 17.72
C ASN A 144 2.06 14.22 16.62
N ILE A 145 2.29 12.95 16.97
CA ILE A 145 2.19 11.83 16.02
C ILE A 145 0.74 11.34 15.94
N ARG A 146 0.24 11.15 14.72
CA ARG A 146 -0.99 10.41 14.44
C ARG A 146 -0.71 8.93 14.20
N TRP A 147 -1.63 8.06 14.58
CA TRP A 147 -1.46 6.61 14.48
C TRP A 147 -2.46 5.95 13.54
N ARG A 148 -1.96 5.00 12.74
CA ARG A 148 -2.75 4.03 11.99
C ARG A 148 -2.42 2.65 12.54
N LEU A 149 -3.41 1.93 13.06
CA LEU A 149 -3.21 0.55 13.49
C LEU A 149 -3.82 -0.38 12.48
N ASP A 150 -3.07 -1.37 12.03
CA ASP A 150 -3.51 -2.31 11.00
C ASP A 150 -3.41 -3.74 11.51
N PHE A 151 -4.57 -4.37 11.67
CA PHE A 151 -4.72 -5.72 12.22
C PHE A 151 -4.82 -6.80 11.14
N ASN A 152 -5.08 -6.46 9.87
CA ASN A 152 -5.31 -7.44 8.79
C ASN A 152 -6.36 -8.51 9.16
N GLU A 153 -7.43 -8.12 9.84
CA GLU A 153 -8.57 -8.96 10.27
C GLU A 153 -8.20 -10.08 11.25
N VAL A 154 -7.11 -9.96 12.02
CA VAL A 154 -6.66 -11.06 12.88
C VAL A 154 -7.40 -11.17 14.21
N LEU A 155 -8.14 -10.14 14.63
CA LEU A 155 -8.92 -10.19 15.88
C LEU A 155 -10.37 -10.55 15.62
N GLU A 156 -11.00 -11.12 16.64
CA GLU A 156 -12.45 -11.19 16.73
C GLU A 156 -13.05 -9.82 17.11
N PRO A 157 -14.31 -9.51 16.73
CA PRO A 157 -14.93 -8.21 17.00
C PRO A 157 -14.88 -7.76 18.47
N ASP A 158 -15.15 -8.67 19.41
CA ASP A 158 -15.13 -8.35 20.85
C ASP A 158 -13.69 -8.12 21.36
N GLN A 159 -12.71 -8.84 20.81
CA GLN A 159 -11.29 -8.64 21.12
C GLN A 159 -10.80 -7.30 20.61
N ALA A 160 -11.16 -6.93 19.38
CA ALA A 160 -10.86 -5.62 18.82
C ALA A 160 -11.46 -4.49 19.66
N THR A 161 -12.73 -4.61 20.05
CA THR A 161 -13.41 -3.64 20.92
C THR A 161 -12.67 -3.48 22.25
N LYS A 162 -12.37 -4.59 22.91
CA LYS A 162 -11.65 -4.59 24.19
C LYS A 162 -10.29 -3.94 24.07
N PHE A 163 -9.48 -4.37 23.09
CA PHE A 163 -8.14 -3.84 22.87
C PHE A 163 -8.16 -2.33 22.61
N LEU A 164 -9.04 -1.85 21.74
CA LEU A 164 -9.11 -0.43 21.41
C LEU A 164 -9.58 0.40 22.60
N LEU A 165 -10.43 -0.13 23.49
CA LEU A 165 -10.84 0.55 24.71
C LEU A 165 -9.75 0.59 25.79
N GLU A 166 -8.75 -0.30 25.74
CA GLU A 166 -7.55 -0.22 26.59
C GLU A 166 -6.65 0.97 26.20
N ILE A 167 -6.80 1.49 24.98
CA ILE A 167 -6.12 2.73 24.55
C ILE A 167 -6.82 3.95 25.19
N PRO A 168 -6.10 4.77 25.98
CA PRO A 168 -6.64 5.99 26.58
C PRO A 168 -7.31 6.91 25.56
N GLU A 169 -8.40 7.57 25.96
CA GLU A 169 -9.21 8.40 25.05
C GLU A 169 -8.41 9.53 24.38
N ASN A 170 -7.47 10.15 25.11
CA ASN A 170 -6.59 11.19 24.57
C ASN A 170 -5.61 10.66 23.52
N ILE A 171 -5.31 9.36 23.50
CA ILE A 171 -4.53 8.72 22.43
C ILE A 171 -5.46 8.33 21.29
N ARG A 172 -6.63 7.74 21.57
CA ARG A 172 -7.63 7.39 20.55
C ARG A 172 -8.07 8.58 19.69
N GLN A 173 -8.30 9.74 20.30
CA GLN A 173 -8.66 10.97 19.59
C GLN A 173 -7.56 11.49 18.65
N ARG A 174 -6.31 11.03 18.80
CA ARG A 174 -5.18 11.35 17.91
C ARG A 174 -4.89 10.28 16.87
N MET A 175 -5.60 9.14 16.93
CA MET A 175 -5.49 8.11 15.91
C MET A 175 -6.10 8.63 14.61
N ASP A 176 -5.40 8.36 13.50
CA ASP A 176 -5.90 8.66 12.17
C ASP A 176 -7.01 7.67 11.81
N PHE A 177 -6.75 6.37 11.97
CA PHE A 177 -7.75 5.31 11.87
C PHE A 177 -7.24 3.96 12.40
N VAL A 178 -8.15 3.00 12.54
CA VAL A 178 -7.85 1.56 12.70
C VAL A 178 -8.29 0.82 11.44
N GLU A 179 -7.35 0.13 10.82
CA GLU A 179 -7.49 -0.64 9.57
C GLU A 179 -7.74 -2.10 9.89
N ASP A 180 -8.83 -2.63 9.31
CA ASP A 180 -9.23 -4.04 9.38
C ASP A 180 -9.09 -4.68 10.78
N PRO A 181 -9.71 -4.11 11.83
CA PRO A 181 -9.57 -4.62 13.20
C PRO A 181 -9.99 -6.09 13.33
N CYS A 182 -11.02 -6.49 12.59
CA CYS A 182 -11.62 -7.82 12.53
C CYS A 182 -12.26 -8.00 11.13
N PRO A 183 -12.71 -9.21 10.73
CA PRO A 183 -13.41 -9.40 9.45
C PRO A 183 -14.57 -8.41 9.26
N TYR A 184 -14.80 -7.95 8.03
CA TYR A 184 -15.76 -6.88 7.78
C TYR A 184 -17.20 -7.33 8.05
N SER A 185 -17.93 -6.50 8.78
CA SER A 185 -19.36 -6.64 8.97
C SER A 185 -19.95 -5.26 9.24
N ALA A 186 -20.81 -4.78 8.33
CA ALA A 186 -21.35 -3.43 8.41
C ALA A 186 -21.97 -3.10 9.77
N SER A 187 -22.79 -4.02 10.32
CA SER A 187 -23.41 -3.82 11.64
C SER A 187 -22.39 -3.76 12.77
N ARG A 188 -21.42 -4.69 12.78
CA ARG A 188 -20.39 -4.78 13.83
C ARG A 188 -19.41 -3.63 13.77
N TRP A 189 -18.96 -3.24 12.58
CA TRP A 189 -18.04 -2.12 12.42
C TRP A 189 -18.69 -0.78 12.77
N LYS A 190 -19.97 -0.61 12.44
CA LYS A 190 -20.74 0.57 12.86
C LYS A 190 -20.88 0.66 14.37
N GLU A 191 -21.13 -0.47 15.05
CA GLU A 191 -21.15 -0.55 16.51
C GLU A 191 -19.76 -0.29 17.12
N LEU A 192 -18.71 -0.90 16.57
CA LEU A 192 -17.33 -0.73 16.98
C LEU A 192 -16.93 0.75 16.90
N GLY A 193 -17.08 1.39 15.73
CA GLY A 193 -16.71 2.80 15.53
C GLY A 193 -17.43 3.75 16.48
N ARG A 194 -18.71 3.50 16.79
CA ARG A 194 -19.47 4.27 17.81
C ARG A 194 -18.92 4.08 19.22
N THR A 195 -18.49 2.87 19.55
CA THR A 195 -18.00 2.49 20.88
C THR A 195 -16.60 3.03 21.13
N VAL A 196 -15.68 2.80 20.19
CA VAL A 196 -14.26 3.18 20.34
C VAL A 196 -14.01 4.62 19.93
N LYS A 197 -14.91 5.26 19.16
CA LYS A 197 -14.78 6.65 18.68
C LYS A 197 -13.46 6.92 17.96
N VAL A 198 -13.01 5.97 17.14
CA VAL A 198 -11.86 6.08 16.25
C VAL A 198 -12.33 5.78 14.83
N PRO A 199 -11.89 6.53 13.82
CA PRO A 199 -12.22 6.21 12.43
C PRO A 199 -11.76 4.80 12.07
N LEU A 200 -12.59 4.06 11.33
CA LEU A 200 -12.24 2.74 10.81
C LEU A 200 -11.86 2.83 9.34
N ALA A 201 -10.88 2.03 8.93
CA ALA A 201 -10.45 1.87 7.55
C ALA A 201 -10.69 0.43 7.07
N VAL A 202 -11.26 0.30 5.88
CA VAL A 202 -11.42 -0.99 5.20
C VAL A 202 -10.35 -1.15 4.13
N ASP A 203 -9.64 -2.27 4.16
CA ASP A 203 -8.58 -2.63 3.21
C ASP A 203 -8.89 -3.95 2.51
N ARG A 204 -8.89 -5.08 3.23
CA ARG A 204 -9.03 -6.42 2.64
C ARG A 204 -10.36 -6.68 1.95
N GLU A 205 -11.44 -6.16 2.52
CA GLU A 205 -12.80 -6.25 1.96
C GLU A 205 -13.23 -4.93 1.31
N ALA A 206 -12.28 -4.08 0.87
CA ALA A 206 -12.60 -2.81 0.22
C ALA A 206 -13.49 -3.04 -1.02
N ALA A 207 -14.70 -2.51 -0.95
CA ALA A 207 -15.69 -2.63 -2.01
C ALA A 207 -16.61 -1.40 -2.01
N PRO A 208 -17.29 -1.11 -3.14
CA PRO A 208 -18.16 0.06 -3.24
C PRO A 208 -19.30 0.14 -2.20
N LEU A 209 -19.66 -0.95 -1.54
CA LEU A 209 -20.74 -0.99 -0.54
C LEU A 209 -20.24 -0.94 0.91
N CYS A 210 -18.93 -0.77 1.12
CA CYS A 210 -18.33 -0.79 2.45
C CYS A 210 -18.45 0.57 3.18
N ASP A 211 -19.68 0.93 3.55
CA ASP A 211 -20.06 2.25 4.10
C ASP A 211 -19.85 2.42 5.62
N SER A 212 -19.48 1.35 6.32
CA SER A 212 -19.34 1.35 7.77
C SER A 212 -17.94 1.76 8.23
N ALA A 213 -16.99 1.87 7.31
CA ALA A 213 -15.68 2.49 7.50
C ALA A 213 -15.73 3.98 7.11
N GLN A 214 -14.88 4.80 7.72
CA GLN A 214 -14.72 6.22 7.33
C GLN A 214 -13.64 6.40 6.28
N VAL A 215 -12.78 5.39 6.12
CA VAL A 215 -11.64 5.40 5.24
C VAL A 215 -11.68 4.15 4.35
N MET A 216 -11.45 4.36 3.06
CA MET A 216 -11.26 3.29 2.07
C MET A 216 -9.78 3.23 1.71
N VAL A 217 -9.12 2.13 2.06
CA VAL A 217 -7.75 1.86 1.62
C VAL A 217 -7.81 1.30 0.20
N VAL A 218 -6.99 1.84 -0.68
CA VAL A 218 -6.93 1.44 -2.09
C VAL A 218 -5.51 1.04 -2.43
N LYS A 219 -5.33 -0.16 -2.99
CA LYS A 219 -4.06 -0.71 -3.45
C LYS A 219 -4.11 -0.90 -4.96
N PRO A 220 -3.54 0.01 -5.75
CA PRO A 220 -3.64 -0.03 -7.21
C PRO A 220 -3.10 -1.31 -7.86
N ALA A 221 -2.28 -2.09 -7.13
CA ALA A 221 -1.80 -3.40 -7.53
C ALA A 221 -2.92 -4.46 -7.62
N VAL A 222 -4.02 -4.33 -6.87
CA VAL A 222 -5.09 -5.34 -6.80
C VAL A 222 -6.50 -4.75 -6.93
N ASP A 223 -6.70 -3.49 -6.53
CA ASP A 223 -8.00 -2.82 -6.53
C ASP A 223 -8.24 -2.02 -7.80
N GLU A 224 -9.51 -1.68 -8.06
CA GLU A 224 -9.91 -0.73 -9.11
C GLU A 224 -10.03 0.69 -8.51
N PRO A 225 -9.01 1.56 -8.63
CA PRO A 225 -8.92 2.77 -7.80
C PRO A 225 -10.05 3.76 -8.08
N TRP A 226 -10.44 3.95 -9.35
CA TRP A 226 -11.53 4.84 -9.72
C TRP A 226 -12.88 4.40 -9.14
N LEU A 227 -13.18 3.10 -9.23
CA LEU A 227 -14.46 2.56 -8.75
C LEU A 227 -14.60 2.75 -7.24
N LEU A 228 -13.52 2.47 -6.49
CA LEU A 228 -13.49 2.64 -5.05
C LEU A 228 -13.52 4.13 -4.65
N ALA A 229 -12.78 4.99 -5.36
CA ALA A 229 -12.79 6.43 -5.11
C ALA A 229 -14.17 7.06 -5.38
N GLU A 230 -14.84 6.67 -6.47
CA GLU A 230 -16.20 7.18 -6.76
C GLU A 230 -17.20 6.76 -5.67
N ALA A 231 -17.12 5.52 -5.20
CA ALA A 231 -17.96 5.03 -4.11
C ALA A 231 -17.68 5.76 -2.78
N ALA A 232 -16.40 5.92 -2.44
CA ALA A 232 -15.95 6.66 -1.25
C ALA A 232 -16.45 8.11 -1.27
N ALA A 233 -16.34 8.80 -2.41
CA ALA A 233 -16.84 10.16 -2.57
C ALA A 233 -18.35 10.25 -2.33
N LYS A 234 -19.14 9.30 -2.87
CA LYS A 234 -20.60 9.23 -2.66
C LYS A 234 -20.97 8.99 -1.20
N GLN A 235 -20.11 8.34 -0.43
CA GLN A 235 -20.33 7.98 0.97
C GLN A 235 -19.69 8.98 1.96
N GLY A 236 -18.99 10.00 1.47
CA GLY A 236 -18.26 10.95 2.32
C GLY A 236 -17.08 10.32 3.06
N GLN A 237 -16.52 9.24 2.53
CA GLN A 237 -15.32 8.58 3.06
C GLN A 237 -14.06 9.27 2.53
N GLN A 238 -12.94 9.10 3.24
CA GLN A 238 -11.61 9.42 2.70
C GLN A 238 -11.02 8.23 1.94
N VAL A 239 -10.18 8.50 0.95
CA VAL A 239 -9.40 7.48 0.25
C VAL A 239 -7.94 7.55 0.67
N ILE A 240 -7.35 6.42 1.00
CA ILE A 240 -5.93 6.30 1.32
C ILE A 240 -5.30 5.30 0.37
N VAL A 241 -4.47 5.79 -0.54
CA VAL A 241 -3.77 4.92 -1.49
C VAL A 241 -2.51 4.37 -0.84
N THR A 242 -2.27 3.07 -0.99
CA THR A 242 -1.06 2.41 -0.50
C THR A 242 -0.38 1.61 -1.59
N SER A 243 0.95 1.54 -1.54
CA SER A 243 1.68 0.52 -2.28
C SER A 243 1.37 -0.87 -1.72
N TYR A 244 1.72 -1.92 -2.45
CA TYR A 244 1.42 -3.29 -2.04
C TYR A 244 2.62 -3.98 -1.37
N MET A 245 3.47 -3.19 -0.70
CA MET A 245 4.79 -3.63 -0.25
C MET A 245 5.58 -4.31 -1.38
N ASP A 246 5.49 -3.74 -2.56
CA ASP A 246 5.95 -4.30 -3.81
C ASP A 246 7.18 -3.57 -4.37
N HIS A 247 7.61 -3.99 -5.55
CA HIS A 247 8.78 -3.42 -6.21
C HIS A 247 8.66 -1.88 -6.32
N PRO A 248 9.78 -1.13 -6.31
CA PRO A 248 9.75 0.33 -6.51
C PRO A 248 8.92 0.81 -7.72
N LEU A 249 8.87 0.03 -8.80
CA LEU A 249 7.99 0.32 -9.94
C LEU A 249 6.49 0.28 -9.58
N GLY A 250 6.07 -0.67 -8.74
CA GLY A 250 4.70 -0.73 -8.21
C GLY A 250 4.40 0.41 -7.24
N GLN A 251 5.40 0.85 -6.46
CA GLN A 251 5.29 2.04 -5.61
C GLN A 251 5.09 3.32 -6.45
N CYS A 252 5.82 3.46 -7.57
CA CYS A 252 5.60 4.54 -8.54
C CYS A 252 4.17 4.51 -9.10
N PHE A 253 3.67 3.34 -9.49
CA PHE A 253 2.30 3.21 -9.98
C PHE A 253 1.26 3.61 -8.92
N ALA A 254 1.46 3.19 -7.67
CA ALA A 254 0.60 3.59 -6.56
C ALA A 254 0.62 5.11 -6.32
N ALA A 255 1.80 5.75 -6.41
CA ALA A 255 1.93 7.19 -6.27
C ALA A 255 1.22 7.96 -7.39
N TRP A 256 1.38 7.51 -8.64
CA TRP A 256 0.70 8.09 -9.79
C TRP A 256 -0.82 7.95 -9.72
N GLU A 257 -1.34 6.76 -9.39
CA GLU A 257 -2.79 6.55 -9.22
C GLU A 257 -3.35 7.41 -8.07
N ALA A 258 -2.60 7.57 -6.97
CA ALA A 258 -3.00 8.47 -5.88
C ALA A 258 -3.12 9.93 -6.33
N ALA A 259 -2.14 10.41 -7.09
CA ALA A 259 -2.11 11.76 -7.61
C ALA A 259 -3.24 12.00 -8.64
N LYS A 260 -3.43 11.05 -9.55
CA LYS A 260 -4.53 11.04 -10.53
C LYS A 260 -5.90 11.06 -9.85
N LEU A 261 -6.10 10.26 -8.80
CA LEU A 261 -7.34 10.31 -8.01
C LEU A 261 -7.53 11.66 -7.33
N ASN A 262 -6.46 12.28 -6.82
CA ASN A 262 -6.56 13.59 -6.18
C ASN A 262 -6.92 14.71 -7.17
N VAL A 263 -6.45 14.64 -8.42
CA VAL A 263 -6.87 15.56 -9.49
C VAL A 263 -8.35 15.41 -9.80
N GLN A 264 -8.84 14.17 -9.83
CA GLN A 264 -10.19 13.82 -10.29
C GLN A 264 -11.25 13.95 -9.19
N PHE A 265 -10.84 13.73 -7.94
CA PHE A 265 -11.65 13.89 -6.75
C PHE A 265 -10.91 14.77 -5.72
N PRO A 266 -10.83 16.10 -5.95
CA PRO A 266 -10.08 17.00 -5.07
C PRO A 266 -10.52 16.92 -3.61
N GLY A 267 -9.56 16.68 -2.71
CA GLY A 267 -9.80 16.57 -1.27
C GLY A 267 -10.27 15.19 -0.78
N LEU A 268 -10.49 14.23 -1.68
CA LEU A 268 -10.84 12.85 -1.33
C LEU A 268 -9.63 12.06 -0.83
N VAL A 269 -8.48 12.22 -1.50
CA VAL A 269 -7.25 11.49 -1.21
C VAL A 269 -6.55 12.10 0.01
N GLY A 270 -6.41 11.31 1.07
CA GLY A 270 -5.72 11.71 2.29
C GLY A 270 -4.22 11.44 2.26
N LEU A 271 -3.60 11.38 3.44
CA LEU A 271 -2.19 11.01 3.58
C LEU A 271 -1.97 9.54 3.20
N CYS A 272 -1.21 9.27 2.15
CA CYS A 272 -1.09 7.93 1.54
C CYS A 272 -0.05 7.03 2.24
N GLY A 273 0.18 5.83 1.72
CA GLY A 273 1.19 4.85 2.16
C GLY A 273 2.00 4.31 0.98
N LEU A 274 2.68 5.20 0.27
CA LEU A 274 3.22 4.91 -1.07
C LEU A 274 4.61 4.29 -1.02
N GLN A 275 5.40 4.56 0.04
CA GLN A 275 6.81 4.16 0.13
C GLN A 275 7.04 3.03 1.12
N THR A 276 7.46 1.89 0.57
CA THR A 276 7.74 0.65 1.29
C THR A 276 9.09 0.03 0.92
N HIS A 277 9.89 0.68 0.05
CA HIS A 277 11.21 0.19 -0.35
C HIS A 277 12.19 0.03 0.82
N GLN A 278 12.05 0.83 1.88
CA GLN A 278 12.86 0.71 3.10
C GLN A 278 12.63 -0.60 3.87
N LEU A 279 11.53 -1.29 3.62
CA LEU A 279 11.21 -2.58 4.25
C LEU A 279 12.11 -3.71 3.75
N PHE A 280 12.77 -3.50 2.61
CA PHE A 280 13.58 -4.48 1.91
C PHE A 280 15.07 -4.12 1.93
N ALA A 281 15.91 -5.08 1.56
CA ALA A 281 17.30 -4.82 1.22
C ALA A 281 17.37 -3.82 0.04
N PRO A 282 18.35 -2.89 0.02
CA PRO A 282 18.51 -1.95 -1.08
C PRO A 282 18.68 -2.64 -2.44
N THR A 283 18.13 -2.04 -3.49
CA THR A 283 18.28 -2.42 -4.90
C THR A 283 18.50 -1.14 -5.72
N ASP A 284 19.04 -1.25 -6.93
CA ASP A 284 19.22 -0.11 -7.83
C ASP A 284 17.90 0.66 -8.06
N PHE A 285 16.78 -0.06 -8.15
CA PHE A 285 15.45 0.54 -8.22
C PHE A 285 15.07 1.27 -6.92
N ALA A 286 15.36 0.71 -5.74
CA ALA A 286 15.07 1.36 -4.47
C ALA A 286 15.92 2.62 -4.26
N GLU A 287 17.15 2.64 -4.76
CA GLU A 287 18.02 3.82 -4.69
C GLU A 287 17.48 5.01 -5.48
N ARG A 288 16.78 4.77 -6.60
CA ARG A 288 16.14 5.84 -7.39
C ARG A 288 15.02 6.55 -6.64
N LEU A 289 14.22 5.82 -5.86
CA LEU A 289 13.22 6.41 -4.95
C LEU A 289 13.85 7.17 -3.77
N GLY A 290 15.18 7.11 -3.62
CA GLY A 290 15.92 7.87 -2.64
C GLY A 290 15.64 7.43 -1.19
N ARG A 291 15.93 8.35 -0.27
CA ARG A 291 15.75 8.09 1.17
C ARG A 291 14.25 8.01 1.48
N TRP A 292 13.88 7.07 2.34
CA TRP A 292 12.55 7.00 2.93
C TRP A 292 12.19 8.35 3.57
N SER A 293 11.09 8.95 3.12
CA SER A 293 10.62 10.28 3.55
C SER A 293 9.10 10.40 3.34
N PRO A 294 8.42 11.39 3.92
CA PRO A 294 7.01 11.63 3.64
C PRO A 294 6.75 12.05 2.20
N GLU A 295 7.71 12.73 1.57
CA GLU A 295 7.63 13.14 0.17
C GLU A 295 8.05 12.00 -0.75
N PHE A 296 7.20 11.72 -1.74
CA PHE A 296 7.52 10.72 -2.75
C PHE A 296 8.52 11.31 -3.74
N LYS A 297 9.67 10.66 -3.90
CA LYS A 297 10.66 11.06 -4.89
C LYS A 297 10.47 10.24 -6.18
N PRO A 298 10.16 10.88 -7.32
CA PRO A 298 10.11 10.19 -8.61
C PRO A 298 11.45 9.53 -8.96
N ALA A 299 11.38 8.40 -9.67
CA ALA A 299 12.57 7.67 -10.10
C ALA A 299 13.35 8.38 -11.24
N GLY A 300 12.68 9.31 -11.93
CA GLY A 300 13.13 9.97 -13.15
C GLY A 300 12.99 9.07 -14.39
N GLY A 301 12.85 9.70 -15.55
CA GLY A 301 12.62 9.04 -16.84
C GLY A 301 11.19 9.18 -17.34
N THR A 302 10.84 8.40 -18.36
CA THR A 302 9.52 8.39 -19.01
C THR A 302 8.56 7.41 -18.36
N GLY A 303 7.25 7.66 -18.48
CA GLY A 303 6.23 6.86 -17.81
C GLY A 303 6.43 6.89 -16.29
N LEU A 304 6.49 5.70 -15.68
CA LEU A 304 6.80 5.51 -14.25
C LEU A 304 8.30 5.63 -13.92
N GLY A 305 9.14 5.89 -14.94
CA GLY A 305 10.59 6.10 -14.83
C GLY A 305 11.42 4.83 -14.98
N PHE A 306 12.65 4.86 -14.46
CA PHE A 306 13.61 3.75 -14.45
C PHE A 306 14.09 3.27 -15.83
N ASP A 307 14.00 4.12 -16.86
CA ASP A 307 14.30 3.78 -18.26
C ASP A 307 15.58 2.95 -18.42
N ASP A 308 16.69 3.44 -17.86
CA ASP A 308 18.00 2.82 -18.00
C ASP A 308 18.17 1.52 -17.20
N LEU A 309 17.37 1.30 -16.15
CA LEU A 309 17.37 0.05 -15.40
C LEU A 309 16.51 -0.99 -16.11
N LEU A 310 15.34 -0.60 -16.61
CA LEU A 310 14.40 -1.47 -17.32
C LEU A 310 14.98 -1.97 -18.65
N GLU A 311 15.70 -1.11 -19.39
CA GLU A 311 16.36 -1.46 -20.65
C GLU A 311 17.40 -2.58 -20.48
N LYS A 312 18.11 -2.60 -19.34
CA LYS A 312 19.20 -3.55 -19.07
C LYS A 312 18.72 -4.91 -18.57
N LEU A 313 17.44 -5.08 -18.25
CA LEU A 313 16.95 -6.33 -17.69
C LEU A 313 16.99 -7.46 -18.73
N PRO A 314 17.39 -8.68 -18.34
CA PRO A 314 17.36 -9.85 -19.21
C PRO A 314 15.93 -10.39 -19.35
N TRP A 315 15.11 -9.66 -20.10
CA TRP A 315 13.71 -9.96 -20.36
C TRP A 315 13.53 -11.36 -20.96
N LYS A 316 12.56 -12.11 -20.45
CA LYS A 316 12.15 -13.41 -20.99
C LYS A 316 10.77 -13.29 -21.59
N ARG A 317 10.61 -13.74 -22.83
CA ARG A 317 9.29 -13.78 -23.45
C ARG A 317 8.39 -14.76 -22.70
N LEU A 318 7.14 -14.38 -22.50
CA LEU A 318 6.13 -15.25 -21.93
C LEU A 318 5.52 -16.07 -23.08
N ASP A 319 6.06 -17.28 -23.30
CA ASP A 319 5.55 -18.23 -24.32
C ASP A 319 4.21 -18.87 -23.91
#